data_AF-A0AAE3RPX5-F1
#
_entry.id   AF-A0AAE3RPX5-F1
#
_cell.length_a   1.000
_cell.length_b   1.000
_cell.length_c   1.000
_cell.angle_alpha   90.00
_cell.angle_beta   90.00
_cell.angle_gamma   90.00
#
_symmetry.space_group_name_H-M   'P 1'
#
loop_
_entity.id
_entity.type
_entity.pdbx_description
1 polymer ?
#
loop_
_entity_poly.entity_id
_entity_poly.type
_entity_poly.pdbx_seq_one_letter_code
_entity_poly.pdbx_strand_id
1 'polypeptide(L)'
;GELKNQIDDLNASRGKPGITSENDANILRAIAIVTDQLAVEEGKLNDMRDKSRGIQQALEEIERRRNDLIREQAWRQNAVYQSMIMMNGQHTEFNRLLGLGNQLLMARQGLANVPLRLPQADLDKKQTDALEKSRRDLELSRLKGEAKERLRLSYAADDLGLTSDPQFQTGRQELINNGLAEWRNNEANKPKAKGGKTEGEKTEDVYKRLIKQQKEQIALQG
;
A
#
# COMPACT_ATOMS: atom_id res chain seq x y z
N GLY A 1 31.63 -23.77 27.33
CA GLY A 1 30.39 -23.07 27.74
C GLY A 1 30.35 -23.12 29.25
N GLU A 2 29.85 -22.08 29.92
CA GLU A 2 29.98 -21.93 31.39
C GLU A 2 29.57 -23.19 32.16
N LEU A 3 28.47 -23.85 31.80
CA LEU A 3 28.02 -25.11 32.42
C LEU A 3 28.99 -26.30 32.19
N LYS A 4 29.60 -26.41 31.00
CA LYS A 4 30.62 -27.45 30.74
C LYS A 4 31.88 -27.20 31.56
N ASN A 5 32.33 -25.95 31.64
CA ASN A 5 33.49 -25.59 32.46
C ASN A 5 33.21 -25.86 33.95
N GLN A 6 31.98 -25.58 34.42
CA GLN A 6 31.56 -25.85 35.79
C GLN A 6 31.51 -27.36 36.10
N ILE A 7 31.09 -28.20 35.15
CA ILE A 7 31.17 -29.67 35.28
C ILE A 7 32.62 -30.12 35.37
N ASP A 8 33.50 -29.57 34.53
CA ASP A 8 34.93 -29.90 34.53
C ASP A 8 35.62 -29.48 35.84
N ASP A 9 35.30 -28.30 36.37
CA ASP A 9 35.82 -27.79 37.65
C ASP A 9 35.34 -28.64 38.85
N LEU A 10 34.07 -29.05 38.83
CA LEU A 10 33.51 -29.95 39.85
C LEU A 10 34.14 -31.34 39.76
N ASN A 11 34.33 -31.89 38.55
CA ASN A 11 35.01 -33.16 38.32
C ASN A 11 36.47 -33.12 38.79
N ALA A 12 37.19 -32.03 38.50
CA ALA A 12 38.58 -31.84 38.93
C ALA A 12 38.72 -31.65 40.45
N SER A 13 37.64 -31.28 41.15
CA SER A 13 37.64 -31.11 42.61
C SER A 13 37.39 -32.41 43.38
N ARG A 14 36.95 -33.47 42.69
CA ARG A 14 36.78 -34.81 43.27
C ARG A 14 38.14 -35.45 43.57
N GLY A 15 38.23 -36.19 44.67
CA GLY A 15 39.43 -36.94 45.04
C GLY A 15 40.65 -36.11 45.47
N LYS A 16 40.50 -34.78 45.62
CA LYS A 16 41.56 -33.93 46.17
C LYS A 16 41.82 -34.26 47.66
N PRO A 17 43.09 -34.19 48.13
CA PRO A 17 43.40 -34.42 49.54
C PRO A 17 42.61 -33.45 50.44
N GLY A 18 41.93 -33.97 51.46
CA GLY A 18 41.10 -33.18 52.39
C GLY A 18 39.59 -33.16 52.07
N ILE A 19 39.15 -33.78 50.97
CA ILE A 19 37.72 -34.00 50.68
C ILE A 19 37.18 -35.15 51.54
N THR A 20 36.11 -34.90 52.30
CA THR A 20 35.39 -35.95 53.05
C THR A 20 34.42 -36.71 52.14
N SER A 21 33.98 -37.89 52.55
CA SER A 21 32.99 -38.68 51.80
C SER A 21 31.66 -37.92 51.58
N GLU A 22 31.27 -37.05 52.51
CA GLU A 22 30.08 -36.22 52.39
C GLU A 22 30.26 -35.10 51.35
N ASN A 23 31.43 -34.48 51.30
CA ASN A 23 31.77 -33.47 50.30
C ASN A 23 31.83 -34.08 48.88
N ASP A 24 32.37 -35.28 48.72
CA ASP A 24 32.41 -35.96 47.41
C ASP A 24 30.99 -36.32 46.92
N ALA A 25 30.11 -36.76 47.83
CA ALA A 25 28.70 -37.01 47.53
C ALA A 25 27.94 -35.74 47.11
N ASN A 26 28.25 -34.60 47.73
CA ASN A 26 27.66 -33.30 47.36
C ASN A 26 28.17 -32.80 46.00
N ILE A 27 29.46 -33.00 45.70
CA ILE A 27 30.04 -32.67 44.39
C ILE A 27 29.39 -33.52 43.28
N LEU A 28 29.17 -34.81 43.54
CA LEU A 28 28.45 -35.70 42.60
C LEU A 28 27.03 -35.24 42.30
N ARG A 29 26.29 -34.81 43.33
CA ARG A 29 24.94 -34.24 43.16
C ARG A 29 24.98 -32.94 42.36
N ALA A 30 25.95 -32.07 42.63
CA ALA A 30 26.12 -30.82 41.88
C ALA A 30 26.44 -31.08 40.41
N ILE A 31 27.32 -32.04 40.09
CA ILE A 31 27.62 -32.45 38.71
C ILE A 31 26.35 -32.95 38.02
N ALA A 32 25.55 -33.79 38.68
CA ALA A 32 24.30 -34.29 38.12
C ALA A 32 23.34 -33.16 37.76
N ILE A 33 23.13 -32.20 38.67
CA ILE A 33 22.25 -31.04 38.44
C ILE A 33 22.75 -30.18 37.27
N VAL A 34 24.03 -29.87 37.22
CA VAL A 34 24.61 -29.03 36.15
C VAL A 34 24.58 -29.77 34.80
N THR A 35 24.72 -31.09 34.81
CA THR A 35 24.58 -31.94 33.61
C THR A 35 23.16 -31.94 33.09
N ASP A 36 22.16 -32.05 33.97
CA ASP A 36 20.74 -31.97 33.60
C ASP A 36 20.40 -30.59 33.00
N GLN A 37 20.92 -29.52 33.60
CA GLN A 37 20.75 -28.15 33.06
C GLN A 37 21.40 -27.99 31.69
N LEU A 38 22.61 -28.54 31.50
CA LEU A 38 23.30 -28.51 30.21
C LEU A 38 22.48 -29.22 29.13
N ALA A 39 21.89 -30.38 29.44
CA ALA A 39 21.03 -31.11 28.50
C ALA A 39 19.79 -30.30 28.11
N VAL A 40 19.16 -29.61 29.07
CA VAL A 40 18.01 -28.73 28.81
C VAL A 40 18.41 -27.54 27.91
N GLU A 41 19.55 -26.89 28.17
CA GLU A 41 20.03 -25.77 27.36
C GLU A 41 20.47 -26.21 25.95
N GLU A 42 21.10 -27.38 25.81
CA GLU A 42 21.40 -27.96 24.49
C GLU A 42 20.10 -28.26 23.70
N GLY A 43 19.04 -28.72 24.38
CA GLY A 43 17.70 -28.88 23.78
C GLY A 43 17.11 -27.56 23.28
N LYS A 44 17.06 -26.52 24.13
CA LYS A 44 16.59 -25.18 23.73
C LYS A 44 17.39 -24.59 22.58
N LEU A 45 18.72 -24.81 22.57
CA LEU A 45 19.58 -24.34 21.50
C LEU A 45 19.24 -25.01 20.16
N ASN A 46 18.95 -26.31 20.16
CA ASN A 46 18.50 -27.00 18.96
C ASN A 46 17.15 -26.48 18.48
N ASP A 47 16.18 -26.27 19.38
CA ASP A 47 14.89 -25.65 19.03
C ASP A 47 15.07 -24.25 18.41
N MET A 48 15.97 -23.44 18.97
CA MET A 48 16.28 -22.11 18.43
C MET A 48 16.94 -22.20 17.05
N ARG A 49 17.82 -23.18 16.83
CA ARG A 49 18.43 -23.41 15.51
C ARG A 49 17.39 -23.81 14.47
N ASP A 50 16.45 -24.66 14.83
CA ASP A 50 15.38 -25.08 13.90
C ASP A 50 14.40 -23.94 13.61
N LYS A 51 14.03 -23.16 14.62
CA LYS A 51 13.26 -21.92 14.42
C LYS A 51 13.99 -20.93 13.52
N SER A 52 15.30 -20.75 13.73
CA SER A 52 16.12 -19.86 12.90
C SER A 52 16.16 -20.32 11.44
N ARG A 53 16.30 -21.62 11.18
CA ARG A 53 16.20 -22.20 9.82
C ARG A 53 14.82 -21.95 9.20
N GLY A 54 13.75 -22.14 9.96
CA GLY A 54 12.39 -21.86 9.50
C GLY A 54 12.16 -20.39 9.15
N ILE A 55 12.69 -19.46 9.95
CA ILE A 55 12.62 -18.02 9.66
C ILE A 55 13.41 -17.68 8.38
N GLN A 56 14.60 -18.26 8.20
CA GLN A 56 15.38 -18.05 6.98
C GLN A 56 14.62 -18.52 5.73
N GLN A 57 14.00 -19.70 5.78
CA GLN A 57 13.16 -20.21 4.68
C GLN A 57 11.96 -19.29 4.39
N ALA A 58 11.27 -18.84 5.43
CA ALA A 58 10.14 -17.92 5.27
C ALA A 58 10.57 -16.58 4.66
N LEU A 59 11.73 -16.05 5.05
CA LEU A 59 12.30 -14.83 4.47
C LEU A 59 12.63 -15.01 2.99
N GLU A 60 13.27 -16.12 2.62
CA GLU A 60 13.56 -16.43 1.21
C GLU A 60 12.26 -16.53 0.37
N GLU A 61 11.21 -17.13 0.92
CA GLU A 61 9.90 -17.18 0.24
C GLU A 61 9.27 -15.80 0.07
N ILE A 62 9.34 -14.95 1.09
CA ILE A 62 8.82 -13.57 1.03
C ILE A 62 9.60 -12.77 -0.03
N GLU A 63 10.92 -12.91 -0.08
CA GLU A 63 11.75 -12.24 -1.08
C GLU A 63 11.42 -12.70 -2.51
N ARG A 64 11.23 -14.01 -2.71
CA ARG A 64 10.78 -14.54 -4.01
C ARG A 64 9.43 -13.95 -4.42
N ARG A 65 8.43 -13.99 -3.54
CA ARG A 65 7.10 -13.41 -3.81
C ARG A 65 7.19 -11.91 -4.09
N ARG A 66 8.01 -11.18 -3.34
CA ARG A 66 8.23 -9.74 -3.56
C ARG A 66 8.82 -9.49 -4.96
N ASN A 67 9.82 -10.27 -5.36
CA ASN A 67 10.44 -10.15 -6.68
C ASN A 67 9.45 -10.47 -7.81
N ASP A 68 8.61 -11.50 -7.63
CA ASP A 68 7.57 -11.85 -8.61
C ASP A 68 6.52 -10.73 -8.74
N LEU A 69 6.07 -10.16 -7.62
CA LEU A 69 5.14 -9.02 -7.63
C LEU A 69 5.74 -7.78 -8.29
N ILE A 70 7.02 -7.48 -8.05
CA ILE A 70 7.71 -6.36 -8.71
C ILE A 70 7.77 -6.59 -10.22
N ARG A 71 8.12 -7.81 -10.66
CA ARG A 71 8.12 -8.18 -12.07
C ARG A 71 6.73 -8.03 -12.68
N GLU A 72 5.71 -8.59 -12.04
CA GLU A 72 4.32 -8.49 -12.52
C GLU A 72 3.87 -7.03 -12.62
N GLN A 73 4.17 -6.21 -11.61
CA GLN A 73 3.85 -4.79 -11.64
C GLN A 73 4.57 -4.07 -12.80
N ALA A 74 5.84 -4.37 -13.05
CA ALA A 74 6.60 -3.81 -14.17
C ALA A 74 6.00 -4.24 -15.52
N TRP A 75 5.60 -5.51 -15.68
CA TRP A 75 4.91 -6.02 -16.86
C TRP A 75 3.57 -5.28 -17.10
N ARG A 76 2.75 -5.13 -16.06
CA ARG A 76 1.47 -4.40 -16.14
C ARG A 76 1.70 -2.93 -16.51
N GLN A 77 2.69 -2.28 -15.90
CA GLN A 77 3.02 -0.89 -16.24
C GLN A 77 3.50 -0.76 -17.68
N ASN A 78 4.36 -1.65 -18.16
CA ASN A 78 4.83 -1.63 -19.55
C ASN A 78 3.68 -1.92 -20.55
N ALA A 79 2.79 -2.86 -20.23
CA ALA A 79 1.60 -3.12 -21.04
C ALA A 79 0.67 -1.90 -21.14
N VAL A 80 0.45 -1.19 -20.03
CA VAL A 80 -0.32 0.07 -20.01
C VAL A 80 0.39 1.14 -20.82
N TYR A 81 1.71 1.28 -20.68
CA TYR A 81 2.52 2.23 -21.44
C TYR A 81 2.44 1.97 -22.96
N GLN A 82 2.61 0.71 -23.38
CA GLN A 82 2.46 0.31 -24.79
C GLN A 82 1.05 0.56 -25.31
N SER A 83 0.02 0.27 -24.51
CA SER A 83 -1.37 0.59 -24.87
C SER A 83 -1.59 2.10 -25.03
N MET A 84 -0.96 2.93 -24.20
CA MET A 84 -1.10 4.38 -24.27
C MET A 84 -0.34 4.97 -25.47
N ILE A 85 0.82 4.41 -25.82
CA ILE A 85 1.55 4.75 -27.06
C ILE A 85 0.70 4.37 -28.28
N MET A 86 0.19 3.14 -28.33
CA MET A 86 -0.64 2.68 -29.45
C MET A 86 -1.90 3.52 -29.58
N MET A 87 -2.56 3.87 -28.46
CA MET A 87 -3.73 4.74 -28.46
C MET A 87 -3.40 6.16 -28.93
N ASN A 88 -2.28 6.77 -28.51
CA ASN A 88 -1.84 8.09 -28.99
C ASN A 88 -1.44 8.06 -30.47
N GLY A 89 -0.74 7.02 -30.92
CA GLY A 89 -0.38 6.82 -32.33
C GLY A 89 -1.61 6.65 -33.20
N GLN A 90 -2.57 5.83 -32.75
CA GLN A 90 -3.87 5.67 -33.42
C GLN A 90 -4.68 6.95 -33.42
N HIS A 91 -4.70 7.74 -32.35
CA HIS A 91 -5.37 9.05 -32.34
C HIS A 91 -4.68 10.05 -33.28
N THR A 92 -3.35 10.06 -33.35
CA THR A 92 -2.60 10.90 -34.28
C THR A 92 -2.90 10.53 -35.73
N GLU A 93 -2.83 9.25 -36.08
CA GLU A 93 -3.16 8.76 -37.43
C GLU A 93 -4.64 8.96 -37.75
N PHE A 94 -5.55 8.75 -36.81
CA PHE A 94 -6.98 9.03 -36.98
C PHE A 94 -7.22 10.53 -37.22
N ASN A 95 -6.61 11.41 -36.44
CA ASN A 95 -6.71 12.87 -36.63
C ASN A 95 -6.10 13.30 -37.96
N ARG A 96 -4.98 12.69 -38.37
CA ARG A 96 -4.35 12.92 -39.68
C ARG A 96 -5.24 12.46 -40.84
N LEU A 97 -5.85 11.28 -40.74
CA LEU A 97 -6.80 10.75 -41.72
C LEU A 97 -8.09 11.58 -41.77
N LEU A 98 -8.58 12.06 -40.62
CA LEU A 98 -9.67 13.02 -40.58
C LEU A 98 -9.28 14.35 -41.23
N GLY A 99 -8.08 14.86 -40.99
CA GLY A 99 -7.56 16.07 -41.63
C GLY A 99 -7.45 15.92 -43.14
N LEU A 100 -6.91 14.82 -43.64
CA LEU A 100 -6.85 14.49 -45.07
C LEU A 100 -8.25 14.28 -45.66
N GLY A 101 -9.15 13.61 -44.95
CA GLY A 101 -10.54 13.45 -45.33
C GLY A 101 -11.25 14.80 -45.44
N ASN A 102 -11.02 15.71 -44.50
CA ASN A 102 -11.53 17.08 -44.53
C ASN A 102 -10.96 17.88 -45.69
N GLN A 103 -9.66 17.75 -46.00
CA GLN A 103 -9.04 18.37 -47.17
C GLN A 103 -9.61 17.81 -48.49
N LEU A 104 -9.85 16.51 -48.57
CA LEU A 104 -10.47 15.88 -49.74
C LEU A 104 -11.93 16.31 -49.90
N LEU A 105 -12.65 16.47 -48.79
CA LEU A 105 -14.01 16.99 -48.78
C LEU A 105 -14.05 18.47 -49.14
N MET A 106 -13.10 19.29 -48.70
CA MET A 106 -12.93 20.68 -49.16
C MET A 106 -12.63 20.73 -50.66
N ALA A 107 -11.73 19.88 -51.14
CA ALA A 107 -11.43 19.76 -52.58
C ALA A 107 -12.65 19.27 -53.39
N ARG A 108 -13.53 18.45 -52.79
CA ARG A 108 -14.79 17.99 -53.40
C ARG A 108 -15.99 18.92 -53.19
N GLN A 109 -15.95 19.85 -52.22
CA GLN A 109 -17.00 20.86 -52.00
C GLN A 109 -16.97 21.97 -53.06
N GLY A 110 -15.98 21.98 -53.96
CA GLY A 110 -16.12 22.65 -55.25
C GLY A 110 -17.17 22.00 -56.18
N LEU A 111 -17.67 20.78 -55.88
CA LEU A 111 -18.45 19.98 -56.85
C LEU A 111 -19.63 19.11 -56.32
N ALA A 112 -19.98 19.03 -55.03
CA ALA A 112 -21.17 18.22 -54.66
C ALA A 112 -21.90 18.58 -53.35
N ASN A 113 -23.22 18.73 -53.47
CA ASN A 113 -24.24 18.91 -52.44
C ASN A 113 -24.28 17.71 -51.46
N VAL A 114 -23.87 17.89 -50.20
CA VAL A 114 -24.08 16.97 -49.08
C VAL A 114 -24.63 17.79 -47.90
N PRO A 115 -25.56 17.27 -47.06
CA PRO A 115 -26.20 18.07 -46.01
C PRO A 115 -25.16 18.72 -45.10
N LEU A 116 -25.20 20.05 -44.98
CA LEU A 116 -24.30 20.86 -44.17
C LEU A 116 -24.31 20.37 -42.71
N ARG A 117 -23.22 19.72 -42.29
CA ARG A 117 -22.82 19.72 -40.88
C ARG A 117 -21.80 20.84 -40.75
N LEU A 118 -22.16 21.88 -40.01
CA LEU A 118 -21.29 23.03 -39.80
C LEU A 118 -19.95 22.52 -39.22
N PRO A 119 -18.79 22.76 -39.87
CA PRO A 119 -17.50 22.39 -39.29
C PRO A 119 -17.37 23.09 -37.94
N GLN A 120 -17.06 22.33 -36.89
CA GLN A 120 -16.70 22.94 -35.61
C GLN A 120 -15.38 23.69 -35.82
N ALA A 121 -15.31 24.91 -35.31
CA ALA A 121 -14.09 25.70 -35.36
C ALA A 121 -12.93 24.92 -34.73
N ASP A 122 -11.74 25.07 -35.29
CA ASP A 122 -10.52 24.53 -34.68
C ASP A 122 -10.40 25.08 -33.25
N LEU A 123 -10.15 24.16 -32.31
CA LEU A 123 -10.00 24.52 -30.91
C LEU A 123 -8.71 25.32 -30.73
N ASP A 124 -8.80 26.46 -30.08
CA ASP A 124 -7.61 27.17 -29.64
C ASP A 124 -6.90 26.39 -28.52
N LYS A 125 -5.69 26.82 -28.18
CA LYS A 125 -4.89 26.16 -27.13
C LYS A 125 -5.62 26.09 -25.79
N LYS A 126 -6.33 27.16 -25.39
CA LYS A 126 -7.05 27.21 -24.11
C LYS A 126 -8.23 26.23 -24.11
N GLN A 127 -8.94 26.14 -25.23
CA GLN A 127 -10.05 25.21 -25.40
C GLN A 127 -9.56 23.75 -25.38
N THR A 128 -8.41 23.49 -25.99
CA THR A 128 -7.76 22.16 -25.97
C THR A 128 -7.33 21.78 -24.55
N ASP A 129 -6.65 22.67 -23.84
CA ASP A 129 -6.22 22.46 -22.46
C ASP A 129 -7.43 22.23 -21.51
N ALA A 130 -8.52 22.96 -21.72
CA ALA A 130 -9.75 22.80 -20.94
C ALA A 130 -10.41 21.43 -21.15
N LEU A 131 -10.43 20.93 -22.39
CA LEU A 131 -10.95 19.60 -22.70
C LEU A 131 -10.05 18.49 -22.14
N GLU A 132 -8.73 18.67 -22.20
CA GLU A 132 -7.79 17.73 -21.59
C GLU A 132 -7.98 17.65 -20.08
N LYS A 133 -8.08 18.80 -19.41
CA LYS A 133 -8.40 18.87 -17.98
C LYS A 133 -9.73 18.18 -17.66
N SER A 134 -10.77 18.42 -18.46
CA SER A 134 -12.07 17.77 -18.30
C SER A 134 -11.98 16.24 -18.39
N ARG A 135 -11.16 15.71 -19.31
CA ARG A 135 -10.90 14.26 -19.43
C ARG A 135 -10.18 13.71 -18.19
N ARG A 136 -9.13 14.41 -17.73
CA ARG A 136 -8.39 14.03 -16.51
C ARG A 136 -9.31 14.03 -15.28
N ASP A 137 -10.16 15.04 -15.14
CA ASP A 137 -11.14 15.12 -14.05
C ASP A 137 -12.15 13.97 -14.10
N LEU A 138 -12.60 13.58 -15.30
CA LEU A 138 -13.49 12.42 -15.47
C LEU A 138 -12.79 11.12 -15.06
N GLU A 139 -11.54 10.91 -15.42
CA GLU A 139 -10.76 9.73 -14.98
C GLU A 139 -10.58 9.71 -13.47
N LEU A 140 -10.23 10.85 -12.87
CA LEU A 140 -10.12 10.99 -11.41
C LEU A 140 -11.45 10.76 -10.69
N SER A 141 -12.59 11.07 -11.33
CA SER A 141 -13.92 10.85 -10.75
C SER A 141 -14.27 9.38 -10.59
N ARG A 142 -13.69 8.50 -11.41
CA ARG A 142 -13.90 7.04 -11.35
C ARG A 142 -13.11 6.38 -10.22
N LEU A 143 -12.09 7.06 -9.71
CA LEU A 143 -11.20 6.55 -8.65
C LEU A 143 -11.56 7.14 -7.29
N LYS A 144 -11.18 6.44 -6.22
CA LYS A 144 -11.37 6.88 -4.83
C LYS A 144 -10.10 6.64 -4.00
N GLY A 145 -9.99 7.38 -2.89
CA GLY A 145 -8.91 7.24 -1.92
C GLY A 145 -7.52 7.41 -2.54
N GLU A 146 -6.58 6.57 -2.12
CA GLU A 146 -5.18 6.65 -2.52
C GLU A 146 -4.96 6.49 -4.03
N ALA A 147 -5.77 5.66 -4.71
CA ALA A 147 -5.66 5.46 -6.15
C ALA A 147 -5.98 6.74 -6.93
N LYS A 148 -6.96 7.50 -6.47
CA LYS A 148 -7.30 8.81 -7.05
C LYS A 148 -6.16 9.80 -6.84
N GLU A 149 -5.60 9.86 -5.62
CA GLU A 149 -4.52 10.79 -5.32
C GLU A 149 -3.25 10.44 -6.10
N ARG A 150 -2.92 9.16 -6.24
CA ARG A 150 -1.78 8.71 -7.04
C ARG A 150 -1.89 9.12 -8.51
N LEU A 151 -3.09 9.02 -9.10
CA LEU A 151 -3.32 9.44 -10.49
C LEU A 151 -3.22 10.97 -10.61
N ARG A 152 -3.79 11.71 -9.64
CA ARG A 152 -3.67 13.17 -9.60
C ARG A 152 -2.21 13.63 -9.52
N LEU A 153 -1.41 12.99 -8.66
CA LEU A 153 0.03 13.27 -8.53
C LEU A 153 0.81 12.87 -9.78
N SER A 154 0.35 11.85 -10.51
CA SER A 154 0.93 11.47 -11.79
C SER A 154 0.73 12.57 -12.84
N TYR A 155 -0.49 13.13 -12.96
CA TYR A 155 -0.72 14.27 -13.85
C TYR A 155 0.10 15.50 -13.45
N ALA A 156 0.20 15.79 -12.13
CA ALA A 156 1.02 16.89 -11.65
C ALA A 156 2.51 16.70 -11.98
N ALA A 157 3.02 15.46 -11.91
CA ALA A 157 4.37 15.15 -12.34
C ALA A 157 4.56 15.36 -13.85
N ASP A 158 3.60 14.91 -14.66
CA ASP A 158 3.64 15.07 -16.11
C ASP A 158 3.60 16.56 -16.51
N ASP A 159 2.79 17.38 -15.82
CA ASP A 159 2.73 18.84 -16.01
C ASP A 159 4.03 19.57 -15.62
N LEU A 160 4.81 18.99 -14.69
CA LEU A 160 6.14 19.48 -14.29
C LEU A 160 7.27 18.99 -15.21
N GLY A 161 6.95 18.19 -16.23
CA GLY A 161 7.94 17.57 -17.12
C GLY A 161 8.65 16.35 -16.52
N LEU A 162 8.21 15.87 -15.35
CA LEU A 162 8.62 14.59 -14.77
C LEU A 162 7.80 13.46 -15.40
N THR A 163 7.98 13.28 -16.70
CA THR A 163 7.27 12.30 -17.52
C THR A 163 7.61 10.87 -17.10
N SER A 164 6.93 9.89 -17.68
CA SER A 164 7.24 8.47 -17.48
C SER A 164 8.59 8.01 -18.06
N ASP A 165 9.40 8.92 -18.59
CA ASP A 165 10.71 8.59 -19.16
C ASP A 165 11.69 8.10 -18.07
N PRO A 166 12.59 7.14 -18.38
CA PRO A 166 13.51 6.57 -17.39
C PRO A 166 14.37 7.61 -16.66
N GLN A 167 14.75 8.68 -17.35
CA GLN A 167 15.57 9.78 -16.79
C GLN A 167 14.89 10.53 -15.64
N PHE A 168 13.55 10.56 -15.61
CA PHE A 168 12.77 11.25 -14.59
C PHE A 168 12.17 10.29 -13.57
N GLN A 169 12.40 8.97 -13.69
CA GLN A 169 11.75 7.96 -12.86
C GLN A 169 11.97 8.22 -11.37
N THR A 170 13.19 8.55 -10.94
CA THR A 170 13.51 8.82 -9.53
C THR A 170 12.74 10.03 -9.01
N GLY A 171 12.86 11.18 -9.68
CA GLY A 171 12.18 12.42 -9.25
C GLY A 171 10.66 12.30 -9.32
N ARG A 172 10.13 11.61 -10.33
CA ARG A 172 8.70 11.33 -10.46
C ARG A 172 8.18 10.47 -9.32
N GLN A 173 8.89 9.39 -8.98
CA GLN A 173 8.49 8.51 -7.87
C GLN A 173 8.60 9.24 -6.52
N GLU A 174 9.64 10.05 -6.34
CA GLU A 174 9.79 10.87 -5.14
C GLU A 174 8.61 11.85 -4.96
N LEU A 175 8.25 12.60 -6.01
CA LEU A 175 7.10 13.51 -5.97
C LEU A 175 5.81 12.77 -5.63
N ILE A 176 5.55 11.65 -6.30
CA ILE A 176 4.34 10.85 -6.07
C ILE A 176 4.33 10.28 -4.65
N ASN A 177 5.44 9.74 -4.17
CA ASN A 177 5.51 9.14 -2.83
C ASN A 177 5.37 10.19 -1.73
N ASN A 178 6.01 11.35 -1.89
CA ASN A 178 5.90 12.47 -0.93
C ASN A 178 4.46 12.99 -0.87
N GLY A 179 3.83 13.22 -2.03
CA GLY A 179 2.43 13.65 -2.09
C GLY A 179 1.46 12.62 -1.52
N LEU A 180 1.70 11.33 -1.76
CA LEU A 180 0.89 10.26 -1.15
C LEU A 180 1.08 10.18 0.36
N ALA A 181 2.30 10.34 0.86
CA ALA A 181 2.56 10.39 2.30
C ALA A 181 1.85 11.59 2.96
N GLU A 182 1.92 12.77 2.33
CA GLU A 182 1.18 13.95 2.79
C GLU A 182 -0.33 13.69 2.82
N TRP A 183 -0.89 13.11 1.75
CA TRP A 183 -2.30 12.77 1.69
C TRP A 183 -2.72 11.78 2.79
N ARG A 184 -1.94 10.72 3.01
CA ARG A 184 -2.19 9.74 4.09
C ARG A 184 -2.13 10.39 5.46
N ASN A 185 -1.17 11.29 5.70
CA ASN A 185 -1.07 12.04 6.94
C ASN A 185 -2.29 12.94 7.13
N ASN A 186 -2.73 13.63 6.08
CA ASN A 186 -3.91 14.48 6.12
C ASN A 186 -5.19 13.68 6.34
N GLU A 187 -5.35 12.53 5.70
CA GLU A 187 -6.46 11.60 5.95
C GLU A 187 -6.46 11.05 7.38
N ALA A 188 -5.30 10.68 7.91
CA ALA A 188 -5.16 10.20 9.29
C ALA A 188 -5.43 11.30 10.33
N ASN A 189 -5.06 12.54 10.01
CA ASN A 189 -5.27 13.71 10.86
C ASN A 189 -6.66 14.34 10.69
N LYS A 190 -7.49 13.88 9.74
CA LYS A 190 -8.87 14.33 9.66
C LYS A 190 -9.54 14.04 11.00
N PRO A 191 -10.15 15.05 11.66
CA PRO A 191 -10.90 14.80 12.87
C PRO A 191 -11.92 13.72 12.51
N LYS A 192 -11.88 12.59 13.24
CA LYS A 192 -12.90 11.54 13.08
C LYS A 192 -14.23 12.28 13.09
N ALA A 193 -14.96 12.21 11.97
CA ALA A 193 -16.31 12.73 11.94
C ALA A 193 -16.98 12.15 13.18
N LYS A 194 -17.50 13.01 14.07
CA LYS A 194 -18.46 12.55 15.08
C LYS A 194 -19.48 11.78 14.25
N GLY A 195 -19.43 10.46 14.33
CA GLY A 195 -20.24 9.60 13.50
C GLY A 195 -21.65 10.14 13.57
N GLY A 196 -22.29 10.35 12.42
CA GLY A 196 -23.72 10.67 12.44
C GLY A 196 -24.37 9.70 13.42
N LYS A 197 -25.15 10.23 14.37
CA LYS A 197 -25.67 9.50 15.54
C LYS A 197 -25.89 8.04 15.20
N THR A 198 -25.22 7.15 15.92
CA THR A 198 -25.42 5.70 15.74
C THR A 198 -26.91 5.38 15.82
N GLU A 199 -27.38 4.29 15.21
CA GLU A 199 -28.80 3.90 15.33
C GLU A 199 -29.24 3.80 16.79
N GLY A 200 -28.33 3.41 17.69
CA GLY A 200 -28.52 3.46 19.14
C GLY A 200 -28.74 4.87 19.70
N GLU A 201 -27.93 5.86 19.30
CA GLU A 201 -28.14 7.26 19.73
C GLU A 201 -29.40 7.88 19.11
N LYS A 202 -29.81 7.46 17.92
CA LYS A 202 -31.08 7.89 17.30
C LYS A 202 -32.28 7.29 18.02
N THR A 203 -32.24 6.01 18.39
CA THR A 203 -33.33 5.38 19.15
C THR A 203 -33.43 5.95 20.56
N GLU A 204 -32.30 6.23 21.21
CA GLU A 204 -32.28 6.84 22.54
C GLU A 204 -32.88 8.27 22.53
N ASP A 205 -32.58 9.07 21.49
CA ASP A 205 -33.19 10.39 21.30
C ASP A 205 -34.71 10.31 21.04
N VAL A 206 -35.16 9.30 20.31
CA VAL A 206 -36.58 9.04 20.05
C VAL A 206 -37.31 8.64 21.35
N TYR A 207 -36.73 7.73 22.15
CA TYR A 207 -37.29 7.35 23.45
C TYR A 207 -37.37 8.54 24.41
N LYS A 208 -36.31 9.36 24.48
CA LYS A 208 -36.30 10.58 25.33
C LYS A 208 -37.40 11.56 24.91
N ARG A 209 -37.62 11.76 23.60
CA ARG A 209 -38.73 12.59 23.10
C ARG A 209 -40.10 12.01 23.43
N LEU A 210 -40.28 10.70 23.28
CA LEU A 210 -41.55 10.04 23.56
C LEU A 210 -41.91 10.10 25.05
N ILE A 211 -40.94 9.88 25.94
CA ILE A 211 -41.12 10.02 27.39
C ILE A 211 -41.45 11.47 27.76
N LYS A 212 -40.80 12.45 27.13
CA LYS A 212 -41.10 13.87 27.36
C LYS A 212 -42.53 14.21 26.93
N GLN A 213 -42.97 13.76 25.76
CA GLN A 213 -44.34 13.93 25.29
C GLN A 213 -45.36 13.24 26.21
N GLN A 214 -45.08 12.04 26.70
CA GLN A 214 -45.94 11.36 27.67
C GLN A 214 -46.07 12.15 28.98
N LYS A 215 -44.96 12.68 29.51
CA LYS A 215 -44.98 13.52 30.72
C LYS A 215 -45.78 14.80 30.51
N GLU A 216 -45.64 15.44 29.35
CA GLU A 216 -46.40 16.64 29.00
C GLU A 216 -47.89 16.34 28.81
N GLN A 217 -48.27 15.20 28.21
CA GLN A 217 -49.67 14.78 28.10
C GLN A 217 -50.30 14.48 29.46
N ILE A 218 -49.57 13.81 30.37
CA ILE A 218 -50.05 13.54 31.73
C ILE A 218 -50.21 14.85 32.51
N ALA A 219 -49.29 15.80 32.34
CA ALA A 219 -49.36 17.11 32.98
C ALA A 219 -50.48 18.02 32.41
N LEU A 220 -50.95 17.76 31.18
CA LEU A 220 -52.08 18.45 30.57
C LEU A 220 -53.44 17.79 30.86
N GLN A 221 -53.44 16.56 31.41
CA GLN A 221 -54.65 15.81 31.77
C GLN A 221 -54.94 15.79 33.29
N GLY A 222 -54.05 16.34 34.12
CA GLY A 222 -54.28 16.58 35.56
C GLY A 222 -54.63 18.03 35.84
#